data_AF-Q5YSJ7-F1
#
_entry.id   AF-Q5YSJ7-F1
#
_cell.length_a   1.000
_cell.length_b   1.000
_cell.length_c   1.000
_cell.angle_alpha   90.00
_cell.angle_beta   90.00
_cell.angle_gamma   90.00
#
_symmetry.space_group_name_H-M   'P 1'
#
loop_
_entity.id
_entity.type
_entity.pdbx_description
1 polymer ?
#
loop_
_entity_poly.entity_id
_entity_poly.type
_entity_poly.pdbx_seq_one_letter_code
_entity_poly.pdbx_strand_id
1 'polypeptide(L)'
;MAERVTDEQLDDWIANASHPQPDEQRAMAHELVQLRQLVRDLTDPDECWFDHHGGCQAHGYLSLEPGELCPHAEAKQLIADWDQAGPGEARR
;
A
#
# COMPACT_ATOMS: atom_id res chain seq x y z
N MET A 1 32.22 14.20 -16.24
CA MET A 1 31.54 14.99 -17.29
C MET A 1 30.15 14.40 -17.40
N ALA A 2 29.11 15.11 -16.95
CA ALA A 2 27.74 14.61 -17.11
C ALA A 2 27.39 14.75 -18.60
N GLU A 3 27.02 13.64 -19.22
CA GLU A 3 26.59 13.60 -20.62
C GLU A 3 25.35 14.50 -20.75
N ARG A 4 25.38 15.44 -21.70
CA ARG A 4 24.24 16.33 -21.93
C ARG A 4 23.17 15.52 -22.66
N VAL A 5 21.95 15.55 -22.15
CA VAL A 5 20.76 15.02 -22.82
C VAL A 5 20.63 15.71 -24.18
N THR A 6 20.42 14.94 -25.24
CA THR A 6 20.23 15.48 -26.59
C THR A 6 18.82 16.04 -26.76
N ASP A 7 18.65 16.94 -27.72
CA ASP A 7 17.33 17.52 -28.02
C ASP A 7 16.33 16.43 -28.43
N GLU A 8 16.78 15.40 -29.15
CA GLU A 8 15.98 14.22 -29.52
C GLU A 8 15.52 13.42 -28.29
N GLN A 9 16.40 13.23 -27.30
CA GLN A 9 16.04 12.57 -26.04
C GLN A 9 15.05 13.41 -25.21
N LEU A 10 15.19 14.74 -25.25
CA LEU A 10 14.27 15.65 -24.58
C LEU A 10 12.88 15.61 -25.22
N ASP A 11 12.81 15.62 -26.55
CA ASP A 11 11.56 15.54 -27.31
C ASP A 11 10.84 14.20 -27.10
N ASP A 12 11.56 13.09 -27.07
CA ASP A 12 11.01 11.77 -26.76
C ASP A 12 10.43 11.71 -25.34
N TRP A 13 11.12 12.32 -24.37
CA TRP A 13 10.62 12.38 -22.99
C TRP A 13 9.38 13.26 -22.87
N ILE A 14 9.33 14.41 -23.56
CA ILE A 14 8.16 15.30 -23.60
C ILE A 14 6.98 14.58 -24.26
N ALA A 15 7.21 13.87 -25.37
CA ALA A 15 6.18 13.11 -26.06
C ALA A 15 5.60 12.03 -25.14
N ASN A 16 6.46 11.24 -24.49
CA ASN A 16 6.04 10.16 -23.60
C ASN A 16 5.35 10.68 -22.32
N ALA A 17 5.80 11.80 -21.76
CA ALA A 17 5.15 12.46 -20.63
C ALA A 17 3.76 13.04 -20.99
N SER A 18 3.53 13.31 -22.28
CA SER A 18 2.25 13.79 -22.80
C SER A 18 1.28 12.66 -23.14
N HIS A 19 1.72 11.39 -23.07
CA HIS A 19 0.82 10.26 -23.25
C HIS A 19 -0.06 10.14 -21.99
N PRO A 20 -1.41 10.20 -22.13
CA PRO A 20 -2.27 9.90 -21.00
C PRO A 20 -1.96 8.47 -20.56
N GLN A 21 -1.75 8.25 -19.25
CA GLN A 21 -1.63 6.89 -18.76
C GLN A 21 -2.84 6.09 -19.25
N PRO A 22 -2.64 4.84 -19.70
CA PRO A 22 -3.73 3.97 -20.13
C PRO A 22 -4.89 4.08 -19.15
N ASP A 23 -6.09 4.21 -19.68
CA ASP A 23 -7.36 4.15 -18.93
C ASP A 23 -7.33 3.04 -17.86
N GLU A 24 -6.75 1.88 -18.19
CA GLU A 24 -6.50 0.77 -17.27
C GLU A 24 -5.63 1.13 -16.06
N GLN A 25 -4.54 1.86 -16.22
CA GLN A 25 -3.66 2.27 -15.10
C GLN A 25 -4.37 3.25 -14.16
N ARG A 26 -5.17 4.16 -14.72
CA ARG A 26 -6.00 5.08 -13.92
C ARG A 26 -7.11 4.34 -13.17
N ALA A 27 -7.73 3.34 -13.82
CA ALA A 27 -8.75 2.49 -13.19
C ALA A 27 -8.15 1.67 -12.03
N MET A 28 -7.00 1.04 -12.24
CA MET A 28 -6.29 0.30 -11.19
C MET A 28 -5.91 1.21 -10.01
N ALA A 29 -5.42 2.43 -10.28
CA ALA A 29 -5.11 3.38 -9.22
C ALA A 29 -6.36 3.77 -8.40
N HIS A 30 -7.50 3.97 -9.06
CA HIS A 30 -8.76 4.27 -8.38
C HIS A 30 -9.24 3.08 -7.54
N GLU A 31 -9.18 1.86 -8.07
CA GLU A 31 -9.53 0.65 -7.34
C GLU A 31 -8.64 0.45 -6.10
N LEU A 32 -7.33 0.67 -6.22
CA LEU A 32 -6.40 0.62 -5.09
C LEU A 32 -6.77 1.63 -3.99
N VAL A 33 -7.18 2.85 -4.36
CA VAL A 33 -7.64 3.85 -3.37
C VAL A 33 -8.88 3.35 -2.64
N GLN A 34 -9.86 2.77 -3.36
CA GLN A 34 -11.08 2.23 -2.77
C GLN A 34 -10.79 1.06 -1.83
N LEU A 35 -9.91 0.14 -2.23
CA LEU A 35 -9.50 -1.00 -1.40
C LEU A 35 -8.77 -0.54 -0.14
N ARG A 36 -7.86 0.42 -0.23
CA ARG A 36 -7.17 0.99 0.95
C ARG A 36 -8.15 1.63 1.92
N GLN A 37 -9.16 2.34 1.41
CA GLN A 37 -10.20 2.92 2.26
C GLN A 37 -11.03 1.82 2.94
N LEU A 38 -11.45 0.80 2.20
CA LEU A 38 -12.22 -0.31 2.76
C LEU A 38 -11.44 -1.06 3.85
N VAL A 39 -10.14 -1.27 3.66
CA VAL A 39 -9.27 -1.87 4.68
C VAL A 39 -9.24 -1.00 5.94
N ARG A 40 -9.10 0.33 5.83
CA ARG A 40 -9.18 1.22 7.00
C ARG A 40 -10.52 1.13 7.71
N ASP A 41 -11.62 1.11 6.96
CA ASP A 41 -12.97 1.10 7.52
C ASP A 41 -13.32 -0.22 8.23
N LEU A 42 -12.79 -1.34 7.73
CA LEU A 42 -13.05 -2.68 8.28
C LEU A 42 -12.04 -3.10 9.37
N THR A 43 -10.94 -2.38 9.53
CA THR A 43 -9.93 -2.71 10.53
C THR A 43 -10.40 -2.27 11.92
N ASP A 44 -10.73 -3.26 12.76
CA ASP A 44 -11.00 -3.04 14.18
C ASP A 44 -9.84 -2.31 14.88
N PRO A 45 -10.08 -1.17 15.58
CA PRO A 45 -9.05 -0.43 16.30
C PRO A 45 -8.50 -1.16 17.52
N ASP A 46 -9.19 -2.16 18.09
CA ASP A 46 -8.83 -2.79 19.35
C ASP A 46 -7.51 -3.56 19.28
N GLU A 47 -6.71 -3.50 20.34
CA GLU A 47 -5.42 -4.20 20.39
C GLU A 47 -5.60 -5.72 20.41
N CYS A 48 -4.69 -6.44 19.74
CA CYS A 48 -4.68 -7.90 19.79
C CYS A 48 -4.23 -8.38 21.17
N TRP A 49 -5.01 -9.28 21.78
CA TRP A 49 -4.53 -10.10 22.89
C TRP A 49 -4.65 -11.58 22.52
N PHE A 50 -3.63 -12.34 22.92
CA PHE A 50 -3.45 -13.73 22.49
C PHE A 50 -3.61 -14.68 23.67
N ASP A 51 -4.18 -15.85 23.42
CA ASP A 51 -4.19 -16.93 24.40
C ASP A 51 -2.89 -17.76 24.37
N HIS A 52 -2.81 -18.77 25.25
CA HIS A 52 -1.65 -19.65 25.36
C HIS A 52 -1.40 -20.54 24.14
N HIS A 53 -2.36 -20.64 23.22
CA HIS A 53 -2.20 -21.35 21.95
C HIS A 53 -1.83 -20.42 20.80
N GLY A 54 -1.75 -19.10 21.04
CA GLY A 54 -1.40 -18.10 20.03
C GLY A 54 -2.61 -17.56 19.25
N GLY A 55 -3.83 -17.95 19.60
CA GLY A 55 -5.05 -17.42 18.99
C GLY A 55 -5.34 -15.99 19.44
N CYS A 56 -5.77 -15.12 18.54
CA CYS A 56 -6.21 -13.76 18.87
C CYS A 56 -7.65 -13.79 19.39
N GLN A 57 -7.80 -13.53 20.68
CA GLN A 57 -9.09 -13.57 21.36
C GLN A 57 -9.89 -12.27 21.21
N ALA A 58 -9.21 -11.14 20.97
CA ALA A 58 -9.87 -9.86 20.70
C ALA A 58 -10.77 -9.92 19.47
N HIS A 59 -10.27 -10.55 18.40
CA HIS A 59 -10.92 -10.56 17.08
C HIS A 59 -11.42 -11.96 16.67
N GLY A 60 -11.34 -12.95 17.55
CA GLY A 60 -11.90 -14.29 17.33
C GLY A 60 -11.10 -15.21 16.39
N TYR A 61 -9.84 -14.90 16.11
CA TYR A 61 -8.96 -15.75 15.30
C TYR A 61 -8.26 -16.79 16.19
N LEU A 62 -9.00 -17.85 16.51
CA LEU A 62 -8.59 -18.84 17.53
C LEU A 62 -7.68 -19.95 17.01
N SER A 63 -7.51 -20.05 15.69
CA SER A 63 -6.77 -21.12 15.02
C SER A 63 -5.54 -20.61 14.27
N LEU A 64 -4.92 -19.53 14.74
CA LEU A 64 -3.68 -19.02 14.17
C LEU A 64 -2.54 -20.02 14.39
N GLU A 65 -1.74 -20.26 13.36
CA GLU A 65 -0.54 -21.05 13.45
C GLU A 65 0.61 -20.25 14.11
N PRO A 66 1.61 -20.92 14.70
CA PRO A 66 2.77 -20.24 15.28
C PRO A 66 3.49 -19.35 14.26
N GLY A 67 3.51 -18.04 14.53
CA GLY A 67 4.13 -17.04 13.66
C GLY A 67 3.16 -16.29 12.74
N GLU A 68 1.89 -16.70 12.67
CA GLU A 68 0.86 -15.93 12.00
C GLU A 68 0.44 -14.71 12.83
N LEU A 69 0.04 -13.66 12.13
CA LEU A 69 -0.56 -12.48 12.75
C LEU A 69 -2.08 -12.60 12.68
N CYS A 70 -2.76 -11.97 13.63
CA CYS A 70 -4.18 -11.71 13.47
C CYS A 70 -4.41 -10.83 12.23
N PRO A 71 -5.41 -11.09 11.37
CA PRO A 71 -5.68 -10.26 10.19
C PRO A 71 -5.88 -8.77 10.50
N HIS A 72 -6.40 -8.44 11.69
CA HIS A 72 -6.48 -7.04 12.14
C HIS A 72 -5.11 -6.44 12.46
N ALA A 73 -4.17 -7.24 12.99
CA ALA A 73 -2.80 -6.79 13.21
C ALA A 73 -2.07 -6.56 11.87
N GLU A 74 -2.26 -7.47 10.90
CA GLU A 74 -1.72 -7.31 9.53
C GLU A 74 -2.28 -6.05 8.86
N ALA A 75 -3.60 -5.83 8.95
CA ALA A 75 -4.22 -4.65 8.38
C ALA A 75 -3.70 -3.34 9.02
N LYS A 76 -3.46 -3.31 10.33
CA LYS A 76 -2.84 -2.16 11.01
C LYS A 76 -1.42 -1.90 10.51
N GLN A 77 -0.63 -2.95 10.28
CA GLN A 77 0.71 -2.82 9.69
C GLN A 77 0.63 -2.23 8.28
N LEU A 78 -0.27 -2.74 7.43
CA LEU A 78 -0.48 -2.21 6.08
C LEU A 78 -0.91 -0.74 6.08
N ILE A 79 -1.81 -0.35 6.97
CA ILE A 79 -2.25 1.04 7.11
C ILE A 79 -1.08 1.94 7.53
N ALA A 80 -0.29 1.51 8.52
CA ALA A 80 0.89 2.24 8.96
C ALA A 80 1.92 2.40 7.82
N ASP A 81 2.15 1.35 7.04
CA ASP A 81 3.05 1.39 5.88
C ASP A 81 2.53 2.36 4.81
N TRP A 82 1.23 2.38 4.53
CA TRP A 82 0.63 3.33 3.58
C TRP A 82 0.74 4.78 4.06
N ASP A 83 0.55 5.02 5.36
CA ASP A 83 0.63 6.35 5.95
C ASP A 83 2.08 6.86 5.97
N GLN A 84 3.06 5.96 6.20
CA GLN A 84 4.49 6.28 6.13
C GLN A 84 5.01 6.45 4.71
N ALA A 85 4.44 5.74 3.73
CA ALA A 85 4.83 5.89 2.33
C ALA A 85 4.44 7.26 1.74
N GLY A 86 3.46 7.95 2.34
CA GLY A 86 2.95 9.23 1.87
C GLY A 86 2.44 9.18 0.42
N PRO A 87 1.73 10.22 -0.06
CA PRO A 87 1.51 10.39 -1.49
C PRO A 87 2.83 10.86 -2.15
N GLY A 88 3.73 9.91 -2.43
CA GLY A 88 4.85 10.11 -3.35
C GLY A 88 5.95 11.07 -2.90
N GLU A 89 6.56 10.86 -1.74
CA GLU A 89 7.81 11.57 -1.41
C GLU A 89 9.02 10.74 -1.88
N ALA A 90 9.63 11.22 -2.96
CA ALA A 90 10.96 10.84 -3.40
C ALA A 90 11.92 10.85 -2.21
N ARG A 91 12.58 9.71 -1.97
CA ARG A 91 13.73 9.61 -1.05
C ARG A 91 14.78 10.63 -1.52
N ARG A 92 15.04 11.62 -0.67
CA ARG A 92 16.13 12.60 -0.82
C ARG A 92 17.49 11.94 -0.70
#